data_AF-A0A7Y4UKL5-F1
#
_entry.id   AF-A0A7Y4UKL5-F1
#
_cell.length_a   1.000
_cell.length_b   1.000
_cell.length_c   1.000
_cell.angle_alpha   90.00
_cell.angle_beta   90.00
_cell.angle_gamma   90.00
#
_symmetry.space_group_name_H-M   'P 1'
#
loop_
_entity.id
_entity.type
_entity.pdbx_description
1 polymer ?
#
loop_
_entity_poly.entity_id
_entity_poly.type
_entity_poly.pdbx_seq_one_letter_code
_entity_poly.pdbx_strand_id
1 'polypeptide(L)'
;MTELKQSNIIELLQGEFNHPEWNEPIICRVEVDLPAWLTKLTGGPNWEVYSEAEEENCISFAMREGSKSATKLAPKLAEVTLYHNGYAIVDVDGSSLFDGSLTSGANDYAHLTYYHADSGEKITLN
;
A
#
# COMPACT_ATOMS: atom_id res chain seq x y z
N MET A 1 -36.74 -46.42 -9.25
CA MET A 1 -35.85 -46.63 -8.09
C MET A 1 -34.65 -45.75 -8.35
N THR A 2 -34.71 -44.53 -7.82
CA THR A 2 -33.99 -43.36 -8.32
C THR A 2 -33.37 -42.66 -7.13
N GLU A 3 -32.27 -43.17 -6.55
CA GLU A 3 -31.78 -42.59 -5.29
C GLU A 3 -30.33 -42.95 -4.89
N LEU A 4 -29.40 -43.09 -5.85
CA LEU A 4 -27.99 -43.41 -5.51
C LEU A 4 -26.93 -42.52 -6.18
N LYS A 5 -27.27 -41.33 -6.68
CA LYS A 5 -26.29 -40.46 -7.34
C LYS A 5 -26.08 -39.08 -6.71
N GLN A 6 -26.86 -38.72 -5.69
CA GLN A 6 -26.80 -37.38 -5.08
C GLN A 6 -25.84 -37.28 -3.89
N SER A 7 -25.55 -38.40 -3.21
CA SER A 7 -24.73 -38.40 -1.99
C SER A 7 -23.23 -38.18 -2.26
N ASN A 8 -22.69 -38.66 -3.39
CA ASN A 8 -21.26 -38.54 -3.71
C ASN A 8 -20.84 -37.15 -4.21
N ILE A 9 -21.77 -36.30 -4.65
CA ILE A 9 -21.45 -34.97 -5.19
C ILE A 9 -21.21 -33.96 -4.05
N ILE A 10 -21.89 -34.13 -2.92
CA ILE A 10 -21.79 -33.19 -1.79
C ILE A 10 -20.46 -33.39 -1.03
N GLU A 11 -19.99 -34.64 -0.86
CA GLU A 11 -18.71 -34.92 -0.19
C GLU A 11 -17.49 -34.44 -0.99
N LEU A 12 -17.55 -34.45 -2.33
CA LEU A 12 -16.47 -33.94 -3.19
C LEU A 12 -16.35 -32.41 -3.14
N LEU A 13 -17.45 -31.68 -3.00
CA LEU A 13 -17.44 -30.21 -2.92
C LEU A 13 -17.03 -29.68 -1.53
N GLN A 14 -17.21 -30.47 -0.48
CA GLN A 14 -16.84 -30.09 0.89
C GLN A 14 -15.35 -30.29 1.19
N GLY A 15 -14.66 -31.14 0.43
CA GLY A 15 -13.23 -31.41 0.58
C GLY A 15 -12.30 -30.38 -0.09
N GLU A 16 -12.76 -29.64 -1.10
CA GLU A 16 -11.91 -28.73 -1.88
C GLU A 16 -11.94 -27.26 -1.44
N PHE A 17 -12.77 -26.88 -0.45
CA PHE A 17 -12.91 -25.48 -0.01
C PHE A 17 -12.58 -25.21 1.47
N ASN A 18 -12.26 -26.24 2.25
CA ASN A 18 -11.76 -26.06 3.61
C ASN A 18 -10.24 -25.95 3.61
N HIS A 19 -9.75 -24.82 3.11
CA HIS A 19 -8.38 -24.37 3.33
C HIS A 19 -8.39 -23.41 4.53
N PRO A 20 -8.22 -23.90 5.78
CA PRO A 20 -8.17 -23.03 6.95
C PRO A 20 -7.09 -21.94 6.81
N GLU A 21 -5.99 -22.26 6.14
CA GLU A 21 -4.91 -21.36 5.71
C GLU A 21 -5.39 -20.15 4.87
N TRP A 22 -6.51 -20.23 4.14
CA TRP A 22 -7.09 -19.11 3.38
C TRP A 22 -8.10 -18.30 4.20
N ASN A 23 -8.55 -18.84 5.32
CA ASN A 23 -9.43 -18.15 6.26
C ASN A 23 -8.65 -17.44 7.38
N GLU A 24 -7.32 -17.59 7.41
CA GLU A 24 -6.49 -16.87 8.35
C GLU A 24 -6.43 -15.38 7.98
N PRO A 25 -6.74 -14.48 8.92
CA PRO A 25 -6.61 -13.05 8.68
C PRO A 25 -5.16 -12.69 8.40
N ILE A 26 -4.92 -11.95 7.31
CA ILE A 26 -3.59 -11.48 6.91
C ILE A 26 -3.50 -9.97 7.11
N ILE A 27 -2.44 -9.52 7.74
CA ILE A 27 -2.09 -8.10 7.83
C ILE A 27 -1.14 -7.77 6.70
N CYS A 28 -1.53 -6.77 5.90
CA CYS A 28 -0.68 -6.17 4.88
C CYS A 28 -0.08 -4.89 5.44
N ARG A 29 1.25 -4.82 5.55
CA ARG A 29 1.97 -3.63 6.00
C ARG A 29 2.72 -3.02 4.83
N VAL A 30 2.39 -1.77 4.52
CA VAL A 30 3.08 -0.94 3.53
C VAL A 30 4.00 0.01 4.28
N GLU A 31 5.30 -0.06 4.01
CA GLU A 31 6.27 0.93 4.45
C GLU A 31 6.68 1.78 3.25
N VAL A 32 6.59 3.10 3.34
CA VAL A 32 7.00 4.03 2.26
C VAL A 32 7.96 5.07 2.79
N ASP A 33 9.13 5.20 2.15
CA ASP A 33 10.05 6.31 2.41
C ASP A 33 9.59 7.53 1.61
N LEU A 34 8.67 8.31 2.20
CA LEU A 34 8.07 9.47 1.55
C LEU A 34 9.12 10.52 1.13
N PRO A 35 10.09 10.92 1.99
CA PRO A 35 11.12 11.89 1.59
C PRO A 35 11.99 11.40 0.42
N ALA A 36 12.45 10.15 0.45
CA ALA A 36 13.26 9.60 -0.64
C ALA A 36 12.44 9.50 -1.94
N TRP A 37 11.18 9.09 -1.83
CA TRP A 37 10.28 8.96 -2.97
C TRP A 37 10.02 10.32 -3.63
N LEU A 38 9.68 11.35 -2.86
CA LEU A 38 9.45 12.70 -3.42
C LEU A 38 10.73 13.31 -3.99
N THR A 39 11.88 13.04 -3.37
CA THR A 39 13.18 13.47 -3.91
C THR A 39 13.40 12.89 -5.31
N LYS A 40 13.05 11.63 -5.53
CA LYS A 40 13.15 11.00 -6.85
C LYS A 40 12.16 11.56 -7.86
N LEU A 41 10.90 11.78 -7.47
CA LEU A 41 9.86 12.28 -8.37
C LEU A 41 10.10 13.73 -8.80
N THR A 42 10.61 14.56 -7.89
CA THR A 42 10.70 16.03 -8.09
C THR A 42 12.11 16.52 -8.39
N GLY A 43 13.14 15.71 -8.08
CA GLY A 43 14.54 16.15 -8.03
C GLY A 43 14.87 17.11 -6.88
N GLY A 44 13.87 17.45 -6.07
CA GLY A 44 13.97 18.41 -4.97
C GLY A 44 14.47 17.77 -3.67
N PRO A 45 15.37 18.41 -2.91
CA PRO A 45 15.91 17.83 -1.68
C PRO A 45 15.09 18.18 -0.43
N ASN A 46 15.25 17.37 0.63
CA ASN A 46 14.76 17.64 1.99
C ASN A 46 13.23 17.80 2.08
N TRP A 47 12.49 16.88 1.47
CA TRP A 47 11.05 16.78 1.70
C TRP A 47 10.75 16.37 3.13
N GLU A 48 9.82 17.07 3.77
CA GLU A 48 9.39 16.83 5.14
C GLU A 48 7.88 16.71 5.22
N VAL A 49 7.39 15.70 5.96
CA VAL A 49 5.98 15.61 6.34
C VAL A 49 5.71 16.67 7.41
N TYR A 50 4.64 17.45 7.25
CA TYR A 50 4.21 18.42 8.27
C TYR A 50 2.76 18.21 8.73
N SER A 51 2.00 17.37 8.05
CA SER A 51 0.65 16.98 8.45
C SER A 51 0.32 15.60 7.91
N GLU A 52 -0.52 14.89 8.63
CA GLU A 52 -1.11 13.62 8.23
C GLU A 52 -2.63 13.65 8.48
N ALA A 53 -3.38 12.95 7.66
CA ALA A 53 -4.83 12.82 7.76
C ALA A 53 -5.22 11.37 7.41
N GLU A 54 -5.78 10.66 8.37
CA GLU A 54 -6.28 9.30 8.18
C GLU A 54 -7.76 9.30 7.86
N GLU A 55 -8.15 8.57 6.82
CA GLU A 55 -9.52 8.31 6.41
C GLU A 55 -9.78 6.80 6.35
N GLU A 56 -11.03 6.40 6.12
CA GLU A 56 -11.47 5.01 6.17
C GLU A 56 -10.66 4.07 5.25
N ASN A 57 -10.23 4.57 4.08
CA ASN A 57 -9.60 3.76 3.04
C ASN A 57 -8.19 4.23 2.64
N CYS A 58 -7.72 5.32 3.23
CA CYS A 58 -6.42 5.90 2.90
C CYS A 58 -5.87 6.77 4.03
N ILE A 59 -4.57 7.04 3.94
CA ILE A 59 -3.90 8.06 4.73
C ILE A 59 -3.23 9.05 3.78
N SER A 60 -3.42 10.34 4.04
CA SER A 60 -2.83 11.44 3.29
C SER A 60 -1.76 12.14 4.10
N PHE A 61 -0.64 12.45 3.46
CA PHE A 61 0.49 13.17 4.04
C PHE A 61 0.72 14.47 3.29
N ALA A 62 0.67 15.59 4.00
CA ALA A 62 1.06 16.88 3.46
C ALA A 62 2.58 17.07 3.67
N MET A 63 3.28 17.36 2.59
CA MET A 63 4.73 17.47 2.54
C MET A 63 5.16 18.82 1.98
N ARG A 64 6.33 19.29 2.42
CA ARG A 64 6.95 20.53 1.93
C ARG A 64 8.41 20.30 1.58
N GLU A 65 8.87 20.96 0.53
CA GLU A 65 10.29 20.96 0.18
C GLU A 65 11.06 21.92 1.12
N GLY A 66 12.03 21.39 1.85
CA GLY A 66 12.88 22.18 2.74
C GLY A 66 13.83 23.11 1.98
N SER A 67 13.89 24.39 2.37
CA SER A 67 14.75 25.35 1.69
C SER A 67 16.22 25.15 2.06
N LYS A 68 17.01 24.53 1.18
CA LYS A 68 18.47 24.76 1.14
C LYS A 68 18.89 25.78 0.07
N SER A 69 17.96 26.18 -0.80
CA SER A 69 18.20 27.17 -1.84
C SER A 69 17.88 28.58 -1.35
N ALA A 70 18.85 29.49 -1.42
CA ALA A 70 18.76 30.91 -1.05
C ALA A 70 17.83 31.75 -1.97
N THR A 71 16.97 31.11 -2.77
CA THR A 71 15.99 31.75 -3.63
C THR A 71 14.68 31.94 -2.88
N LYS A 72 14.22 33.19 -2.76
CA LYS A 72 12.97 33.68 -2.12
C LYS A 72 11.64 33.12 -2.69
N LEU A 73 11.65 31.97 -3.35
CA LEU A 73 10.44 31.34 -3.85
C LEU A 73 9.76 30.57 -2.71
N ALA A 74 8.43 30.55 -2.73
CA ALA A 74 7.65 29.75 -1.80
C ALA A 74 8.09 28.26 -1.90
N PRO A 75 8.12 27.52 -0.77
CA PRO A 75 8.45 26.11 -0.81
C PRO A 75 7.42 25.35 -1.65
N LYS A 76 7.86 24.33 -2.39
CA LYS A 76 6.94 23.42 -3.07
C LYS A 76 6.15 22.63 -2.05
N LEU A 77 4.89 22.40 -2.37
CA LEU A 77 3.99 21.61 -1.55
C LEU A 77 3.62 20.34 -2.29
N ALA A 78 3.49 19.26 -1.53
CA ALA A 78 3.07 17.98 -2.05
C ALA A 78 2.03 17.33 -1.13
N GLU A 79 1.14 16.54 -1.73
CA GLU A 79 0.24 15.66 -1.03
C GLU A 79 0.50 14.23 -1.51
N VAL A 80 0.65 13.32 -0.55
CA VAL A 80 0.78 11.89 -0.82
C VAL A 80 -0.40 11.18 -0.20
N THR A 81 -1.24 10.54 -1.01
CA THR A 81 -2.34 9.70 -0.53
C THR A 81 -2.00 8.25 -0.74
N LEU A 82 -1.95 7.48 0.35
CA LEU A 82 -1.72 6.03 0.35
C LEU A 82 -3.02 5.30 0.67
N TYR A 83 -3.51 4.50 -0.26
CA TYR A 83 -4.69 3.68 -0.07
C TYR A 83 -4.33 2.32 0.54
N HIS A 84 -5.24 1.76 1.34
CA HIS A 84 -5.04 0.46 1.99
C HIS A 84 -4.92 -0.70 1.00
N ASN A 85 -5.34 -0.52 -0.25
CA ASN A 85 -5.18 -1.49 -1.34
C ASN A 85 -3.82 -1.43 -2.03
N GLY A 86 -2.89 -0.61 -1.55
CA GLY A 86 -1.55 -0.43 -2.13
C GLY A 86 -1.52 0.50 -3.35
N TYR A 87 -2.60 1.23 -3.63
CA TYR A 87 -2.61 2.33 -4.59
C TYR A 87 -2.09 3.61 -3.93
N ALA A 88 -1.44 4.48 -4.69
CA ALA A 88 -1.00 5.77 -4.19
C ALA A 88 -1.11 6.86 -5.26
N ILE A 89 -1.30 8.09 -4.77
CA ILE A 89 -1.30 9.31 -5.57
C ILE A 89 -0.28 10.27 -4.95
N VAL A 90 0.51 10.92 -5.80
CA VAL A 90 1.43 11.99 -5.40
C VAL A 90 1.14 13.21 -6.26
N ASP A 91 0.64 14.26 -5.62
CA ASP A 91 0.42 15.57 -6.22
C ASP A 91 1.47 16.55 -5.70
N VAL A 92 2.09 17.31 -6.61
CA VAL A 92 3.06 18.35 -6.28
C VAL A 92 2.64 19.65 -6.95
N ASP A 93 2.42 20.69 -6.14
CA ASP A 93 1.91 22.00 -6.59
C ASP A 93 0.68 21.89 -7.52
N GLY A 94 -0.21 20.92 -7.23
CA GLY A 94 -1.43 20.66 -8.01
C GLY A 94 -1.24 19.86 -9.30
N SER A 95 -0.05 19.29 -9.53
CA SER A 95 0.22 18.36 -10.63
C SER A 95 0.45 16.95 -10.12
N SER A 96 -0.31 15.99 -10.63
CA SER A 96 -0.12 14.57 -10.29
C SER A 96 1.15 14.04 -10.97
N LEU A 97 2.14 13.69 -10.14
CA LEU A 97 3.42 13.11 -10.58
C LEU A 97 3.43 11.58 -10.48
N PHE A 98 2.52 11.02 -9.68
CA PHE A 98 2.33 9.58 -9.55
C PHE A 98 0.86 9.29 -9.27
N ASP A 99 0.34 8.27 -9.95
CA ASP A 99 -1.03 7.80 -9.81
C ASP A 99 -1.04 6.32 -10.21
N GLY A 100 -0.91 5.42 -9.22
CA GLY A 100 -0.71 4.01 -9.52
C GLY A 100 -0.51 3.09 -8.33
N SER A 101 -0.31 1.81 -8.63
CA SER A 101 -0.06 0.76 -7.64
C SER A 101 1.41 0.77 -7.18
N LEU A 102 1.61 0.79 -5.86
CA LEU A 102 2.92 0.60 -5.21
C LEU A 102 3.41 -0.86 -5.28
N THR A 103 2.55 -1.81 -5.63
CA THR A 103 2.83 -3.25 -5.61
C THR A 103 3.17 -3.81 -6.99
N SER A 104 3.07 -2.99 -8.03
CA SER A 104 3.36 -3.36 -9.41
C SER A 104 4.86 -3.20 -9.71
N GLY A 105 5.67 -4.16 -9.25
CA GLY A 105 7.11 -4.24 -9.51
C GLY A 105 7.99 -3.88 -8.31
N ALA A 106 9.29 -4.16 -8.42
CA ALA A 106 10.26 -3.76 -7.41
C ALA A 106 10.39 -2.23 -7.38
N ASN A 107 10.05 -1.61 -6.26
CA ASN A 107 10.31 -0.20 -6.00
C ASN A 107 11.24 -0.05 -4.80
N ASP A 108 12.20 0.87 -4.91
CA ASP A 108 13.20 1.08 -3.85
C ASP A 108 12.65 1.90 -2.67
N TYR A 109 11.40 2.37 -2.75
CA TYR A 109 10.81 3.35 -1.81
C TYR A 109 9.55 2.84 -1.12
N ALA A 110 9.00 1.70 -1.56
CA ALA A 110 7.89 1.06 -0.88
C ALA A 110 8.20 -0.41 -0.63
N HIS A 111 7.81 -0.90 0.52
CA HIS A 111 8.01 -2.30 0.89
C HIS A 111 6.69 -2.86 1.39
N LEU A 112 6.28 -3.95 0.76
CA LEU A 112 5.11 -4.70 1.14
C LEU A 112 5.54 -5.89 1.98
N THR A 113 5.03 -5.97 3.20
CA THR A 113 5.26 -7.13 4.06
C THR A 113 3.93 -7.66 4.55
N TYR A 114 3.76 -8.97 4.45
CA TYR A 114 2.57 -9.67 4.91
C TYR A 114 2.86 -10.39 6.22
N TYR A 115 1.86 -10.44 7.09
CA TYR A 115 1.95 -11.11 8.38
C TYR A 115 0.67 -11.90 8.64
N HIS A 116 0.79 -13.08 9.26
CA HIS A 116 -0.38 -13.74 9.86
C HIS A 116 -0.89 -12.87 11.01
N ALA A 117 -2.16 -12.49 11.01
CA ALA A 117 -2.69 -11.55 12.00
C ALA A 117 -2.67 -12.12 13.42
N ASP A 118 -2.82 -13.44 13.56
CA ASP A 118 -2.89 -14.12 14.86
C ASP A 118 -1.51 -14.30 15.50
N SER A 119 -0.49 -14.66 14.73
CA SER A 119 0.87 -14.91 15.24
C SER A 119 1.82 -13.71 15.10
N GLY A 120 1.51 -12.78 14.20
CA GLY A 120 2.44 -11.72 13.79
C GLY A 120 3.64 -12.23 13.00
N GLU A 121 3.65 -13.51 12.59
CA GLU A 121 4.73 -14.10 11.81
C GLU A 121 4.72 -13.55 10.38
N LYS A 122 5.89 -13.17 9.87
CA LYS A 122 6.06 -12.66 8.52
C LYS A 122 5.82 -13.77 7.49
N ILE A 123 4.92 -13.53 6.56
CA ILE A 123 4.68 -14.38 5.40
C ILE A 123 5.74 -14.06 4.34
N THR A 124 6.43 -15.10 3.86
CA THR A 124 7.34 -15.00 2.72
C THR A 124 6.62 -15.53 1.49
N LEU A 125 6.35 -14.65 0.53
CA LEU A 125 5.81 -15.03 -0.78
C LEU A 125 6.99 -15.48 -1.65
N ASN A 126 6.98 -16.75 -2.06
CA ASN A 126 8.00 -17.36 -2.93
C ASN A 126 7.57 -17.32 -4.41
#